data_AF-A0A7S4TAF2-F1
#
_entry.id   AF-A0A7S4TAF2-F1
#
_cell.length_a   1.000
_cell.length_b   1.000
_cell.length_c   1.000
_cell.angle_alpha   90.00
_cell.angle_beta   90.00
_cell.angle_gamma   90.00
#
_symmetry.space_group_name_H-M   'P 1'
#
loop_
_entity.id
_entity.type
_entity.pdbx_description
1 polymer ?
#
loop_
_entity_poly.entity_id
_entity_poly.type
_entity_poly.pdbx_seq_one_letter_code
_entity_poly.pdbx_strand_id
1 'polypeptide(L)'
;MELALLPFLVSLARASPLGTCSSDSCGSDSLSLLQSRSPLTGRTANVSEATTAVHFLYTVGCNHYQLVQAVVLDHTWREAGNAGRLTRIVVNCEDEKSRAMLDTSPLRGDRRYAVFFSEGDLMEVPGKNDSYPARGRPYAIMQWMKAAKPREPVVAILDPDF
;
A
#
# COMPACT_ATOMS: atom_id res chain seq x y z
N MET A 1 -35.04 -41.34 -0.84
CA MET A 1 -34.53 -40.53 -1.96
C MET A 1 -33.34 -39.75 -1.43
N GLU A 2 -32.18 -40.38 -1.27
CA GLU A 2 -31.25 -40.86 -2.31
C GLU A 2 -30.18 -39.78 -2.61
N LEU A 3 -28.94 -40.26 -2.60
CA LEU A 3 -27.67 -39.57 -2.44
C LEU A 3 -27.31 -38.63 -3.59
N ALA A 4 -26.45 -37.63 -3.31
CA ALA A 4 -25.20 -37.48 -4.05
C ALA A 4 -24.21 -36.57 -3.30
N LEU A 5 -23.19 -37.21 -2.70
CA LEU A 5 -21.87 -36.61 -2.46
C LEU A 5 -21.15 -36.47 -3.80
N LEU A 6 -20.50 -35.32 -4.04
CA LEU A 6 -19.49 -35.17 -5.10
C LEU A 6 -18.12 -34.86 -4.46
N PRO A 7 -17.09 -35.69 -4.69
CA PRO A 7 -15.73 -35.38 -4.31
C PRO A 7 -15.05 -34.54 -5.41
N PHE A 8 -14.50 -33.38 -5.05
CA PHE A 8 -13.55 -32.68 -5.92
C PHE A 8 -12.18 -33.37 -5.81
N LEU A 9 -11.87 -34.15 -6.84
CA LEU A 9 -10.54 -34.72 -7.08
C LEU A 9 -9.61 -33.65 -7.66
N VAL A 10 -8.41 -33.63 -7.09
CA VAL A 10 -7.22 -32.89 -7.49
C VAL A 10 -6.79 -33.26 -8.91
N SER A 11 -6.45 -32.26 -9.73
CA SER A 11 -5.64 -32.44 -10.94
C SER A 11 -4.39 -31.57 -10.83
N LEU A 12 -3.27 -32.21 -10.47
CA LEU A 12 -1.92 -31.64 -10.61
C LEU A 12 -1.54 -31.67 -12.09
N ALA A 13 -1.53 -30.51 -12.74
CA ALA A 13 -0.89 -30.36 -14.04
C ALA A 13 0.63 -30.33 -13.85
N ARG A 14 1.27 -31.44 -14.22
CA ARG A 14 2.72 -31.60 -14.35
C ARG A 14 3.06 -31.36 -15.82
N ALA A 15 3.80 -30.29 -16.11
CA ALA A 15 4.42 -30.07 -17.42
C ALA A 15 5.94 -30.01 -17.25
N SER A 16 6.59 -30.80 -18.10
CA SER A 16 7.99 -31.22 -18.11
C SER A 16 8.99 -30.12 -18.51
N PRO A 17 10.31 -30.33 -18.31
CA PRO A 17 11.32 -29.28 -18.34
C PRO A 17 11.79 -28.97 -19.77
N LEU A 18 12.03 -27.70 -20.06
CA LEU A 18 12.73 -27.24 -21.27
C LEU A 18 14.11 -26.70 -20.89
N GLY A 19 15.14 -27.36 -21.41
CA GLY A 19 16.40 -26.73 -21.82
C GLY A 19 17.53 -26.63 -20.79
N THR A 20 18.36 -27.67 -20.70
CA THR A 20 19.75 -27.54 -20.23
C THR A 20 20.60 -26.92 -21.34
N CYS A 21 21.21 -25.76 -21.12
CA CYS A 21 22.31 -25.28 -21.95
C CYS A 21 23.62 -25.89 -21.41
N SER A 22 24.18 -26.83 -22.17
CA SER A 22 25.58 -27.25 -22.02
C SER A 22 26.48 -26.36 -22.87
N SER A 23 27.71 -26.24 -22.40
CA SER A 23 28.81 -25.43 -22.87
C SER A 23 29.12 -25.51 -24.38
N ASP A 24 29.75 -24.43 -24.81
CA ASP A 24 30.50 -24.21 -26.05
C ASP A 24 29.73 -23.61 -27.24
N SER A 25 30.20 -22.41 -27.59
CA SER A 25 30.00 -21.67 -28.85
C SER A 25 28.60 -21.08 -29.14
N CYS A 26 28.32 -19.92 -28.55
CA CYS A 26 27.57 -18.90 -29.26
C CYS A 26 28.52 -17.72 -29.52
N GLY A 27 28.94 -17.63 -30.77
CA GLY A 27 29.89 -16.65 -31.27
C GLY A 27 29.34 -15.23 -31.29
N SER A 28 30.31 -14.32 -31.34
CA SER A 28 30.24 -12.87 -31.50
C SER A 28 29.22 -12.41 -32.55
N ASP A 29 28.40 -11.43 -32.19
CA ASP A 29 28.49 -10.06 -32.74
C ASP A 29 27.38 -9.15 -32.17
N SER A 30 27.69 -7.85 -32.10
CA SER A 30 26.82 -6.74 -31.67
C SER A 30 26.75 -6.43 -30.16
N LEU A 31 27.90 -6.09 -29.57
CA LEU A 31 28.01 -5.16 -28.43
C LEU A 31 28.57 -3.83 -28.94
N SER A 32 27.73 -2.82 -29.13
CA SER A 32 28.20 -1.42 -29.17
C SER A 32 27.05 -0.41 -29.06
N LEU A 33 26.27 -0.46 -27.99
CA LEU A 33 25.51 0.72 -27.54
C LEU A 33 25.13 0.51 -26.07
N LEU A 34 25.48 1.49 -25.24
CA LEU A 34 25.29 1.59 -23.77
C LEU A 34 26.54 1.39 -22.88
N GLN A 35 27.75 1.68 -23.38
CA GLN A 35 28.86 2.14 -22.53
C GLN A 35 28.84 3.68 -22.45
N SER A 36 27.96 4.22 -21.61
CA SER A 36 28.24 5.47 -20.87
C SER A 36 27.16 5.69 -19.81
N ARG A 37 27.33 5.06 -18.65
CA ARG A 37 26.76 5.58 -17.40
C ARG A 37 27.89 5.72 -16.41
N SER A 38 28.24 6.98 -16.14
CA SER A 38 29.15 7.38 -15.09
C SER A 38 28.75 6.71 -13.77
N PRO A 39 29.70 6.32 -12.90
CA PRO A 39 29.36 5.75 -11.61
C PRO A 39 28.78 6.87 -10.73
N LEU A 40 27.45 6.90 -10.59
CA LEU A 40 26.84 7.59 -9.46
C LEU A 40 27.37 6.90 -8.22
N THR A 41 28.23 7.61 -7.49
CA THR A 41 28.76 7.22 -6.18
C THR A 41 27.59 7.23 -5.19
N GLY A 42 26.71 6.24 -5.32
CA GLY A 42 25.58 6.03 -4.44
C GLY A 42 26.06 5.34 -3.17
N ARG A 43 25.82 5.97 -2.02
CA ARG A 43 25.86 5.30 -0.72
C ARG A 43 25.16 3.95 -0.86
N THR A 44 25.90 2.87 -0.63
CA THR A 44 25.31 1.56 -0.34
C THR A 44 24.62 1.66 1.01
N ALA A 45 23.45 2.30 1.04
CA ALA A 45 22.51 2.09 2.12
C ALA A 45 22.11 0.62 2.04
N ASN A 46 22.40 -0.15 3.09
CA ASN A 46 21.87 -1.50 3.21
C ASN A 46 20.37 -1.42 2.98
N VAL A 47 19.88 -2.12 1.95
CA VAL A 47 18.47 -2.09 1.52
C VAL A 47 17.53 -2.40 2.69
N SER A 48 17.98 -3.19 3.68
CA SER A 48 17.24 -3.48 4.91
C SER A 48 17.02 -2.28 5.84
N GLU A 49 17.92 -1.29 5.86
CA GLU A 49 17.76 -0.07 6.65
C GLU A 49 16.88 0.95 5.89
N ALA A 50 16.95 0.95 4.56
CA ALA A 50 16.16 1.83 3.71
C ALA A 50 14.66 1.47 3.70
N THR A 51 14.28 0.20 3.81
CA THR A 51 12.87 -0.21 3.76
C THR A 51 12.12 0.01 5.08
N THR A 52 12.81 0.05 6.23
CA THR A 52 12.22 0.44 7.52
C THR A 52 12.18 1.97 7.71
N ALA A 53 12.79 2.71 6.79
CA ALA A 53 12.89 4.17 6.83
C ALA A 53 11.66 4.90 6.25
N VAL A 54 10.65 4.18 5.74
CA VAL A 54 9.47 4.77 5.10
C VAL A 54 8.21 4.52 5.93
N HIS A 55 7.47 5.59 6.21
CA HIS A 55 6.09 5.52 6.70
C HIS A 55 5.13 5.76 5.53
N PHE A 56 4.37 4.73 5.16
CA PHE A 56 3.35 4.82 4.14
C PHE A 56 2.06 5.37 4.74
N LEU A 57 1.51 6.39 4.11
CA LEU A 57 0.31 7.09 4.53
C LEU A 57 -0.65 7.14 3.36
N TYR A 58 -1.92 6.86 3.58
CA TYR A 58 -2.94 7.08 2.56
C TYR A 58 -4.25 7.53 3.18
N THR A 59 -5.04 8.27 2.43
CA THR A 59 -6.31 8.83 2.89
C THR A 59 -7.49 8.17 2.20
N VAL A 60 -8.56 7.93 2.94
CA VAL A 60 -9.83 7.40 2.41
C VAL A 60 -11.00 8.20 2.94
N GLY A 61 -12.05 8.32 2.13
CA GLY A 61 -13.32 8.88 2.59
C GLY A 61 -14.13 7.90 3.46
N CYS A 62 -15.12 8.42 4.19
CA CYS A 62 -16.04 7.62 4.99
C CYS A 62 -17.13 6.94 4.13
N ASN A 63 -16.76 5.98 3.27
CA ASN A 63 -17.73 5.22 2.46
C ASN A 63 -17.22 3.82 2.06
N HIS A 64 -18.14 2.96 1.61
CA HIS A 64 -17.84 1.57 1.24
C HIS A 64 -16.93 1.44 0.00
N TYR A 65 -17.05 2.34 -0.98
CA TYR A 65 -16.22 2.28 -2.18
C TYR A 65 -14.74 2.48 -1.83
N GLN A 66 -14.46 3.49 -1.01
CA GLN A 66 -13.12 3.79 -0.52
C GLN A 66 -12.59 2.68 0.40
N LEU A 67 -13.45 2.00 1.18
CA LEU A 67 -13.04 0.81 1.94
C LEU A 67 -12.50 -0.31 1.05
N VAL A 68 -13.15 -0.61 -0.08
CA VAL A 68 -12.68 -1.66 -1.00
C VAL A 68 -11.28 -1.32 -1.52
N GLN A 69 -11.06 -0.07 -1.95
CA GLN A 69 -9.74 0.38 -2.38
C GLN A 69 -8.70 0.28 -1.26
N ALA A 70 -9.09 0.66 -0.04
CA ALA A 70 -8.24 0.61 1.14
C ALA A 70 -7.80 -0.82 1.48
N VAL A 71 -8.72 -1.79 1.41
CA VAL A 71 -8.43 -3.21 1.69
C VAL A 71 -7.49 -3.81 0.64
N VAL A 72 -7.64 -3.41 -0.63
CA VAL A 72 -6.71 -3.82 -1.71
C VAL A 72 -5.32 -3.24 -1.47
N LEU A 73 -5.22 -1.96 -1.11
CA LEU A 73 -3.94 -1.33 -0.79
C LEU A 73 -3.26 -2.02 0.41
N ASP A 74 -4.01 -2.26 1.49
CA ASP A 74 -3.50 -2.98 2.65
C ASP A 74 -2.96 -4.37 2.30
N HIS A 75 -3.72 -5.13 1.51
CA HIS A 75 -3.32 -6.46 1.08
C HIS A 75 -2.04 -6.39 0.25
N THR A 76 -2.01 -5.54 -0.78
CA THR A 76 -0.85 -5.40 -1.67
C THR A 76 0.38 -4.87 -0.94
N TRP A 77 0.21 -3.97 0.04
CA TRP A 77 1.30 -3.49 0.87
C TRP A 77 2.00 -4.63 1.62
N ARG A 78 1.24 -5.60 2.13
CA ARG A 78 1.79 -6.80 2.78
C ARG A 78 2.43 -7.76 1.79
N GLU A 79 1.76 -8.07 0.68
CA GLU A 79 2.29 -9.01 -0.32
C GLU A 79 3.56 -8.48 -1.01
N ALA A 80 3.70 -7.16 -1.13
CA ALA A 80 4.92 -6.52 -1.61
C ALA A 80 6.11 -6.60 -0.61
N GLY A 81 5.91 -7.13 0.60
CA GLY A 81 6.96 -7.32 1.58
C GLY A 81 7.50 -6.00 2.17
N ASN A 82 6.67 -4.96 2.23
CA ASN A 82 7.09 -3.66 2.79
C ASN A 82 7.51 -3.82 4.26
N ALA A 83 8.68 -3.28 4.61
CA ALA A 83 9.23 -3.35 5.97
C ALA A 83 8.82 -2.16 6.87
N GLY A 84 8.34 -1.07 6.25
CA GLY A 84 7.93 0.17 6.94
C GLY A 84 6.63 0.07 7.74
N ARG A 85 6.08 1.23 8.11
CA ARG A 85 4.74 1.34 8.73
C ARG A 85 3.71 1.78 7.70
N LEU A 86 2.47 1.40 7.91
CA LEU A 86 1.34 1.82 7.10
C LEU A 86 0.27 2.45 7.99
N THR A 87 -0.14 3.67 7.68
CA THR A 87 -1.30 4.30 8.31
C THR A 87 -2.37 4.62 7.27
N ARG A 88 -3.59 4.12 7.51
CA ARG A 88 -4.81 4.55 6.85
C ARG A 88 -5.38 5.76 7.59
N ILE A 89 -5.56 6.89 6.93
CA ILE A 89 -6.31 8.02 7.46
C ILE A 89 -7.72 8.00 6.90
N VAL A 90 -8.72 7.89 7.76
CA VAL A 90 -10.13 8.00 7.41
C VAL A 90 -10.58 9.44 7.62
N VAL A 91 -11.03 10.08 6.54
CA VAL A 91 -11.45 11.48 6.51
C VAL A 91 -12.96 11.60 6.73
N ASN A 92 -13.34 12.50 7.64
CA ASN A 92 -14.72 12.95 7.88
C ASN A 92 -15.71 11.80 8.12
N CYS A 93 -15.48 11.03 9.19
CA CYS A 93 -16.33 9.89 9.57
C CYS A 93 -16.89 10.10 10.97
N GLU A 94 -18.16 10.46 11.05
CA GLU A 94 -18.82 10.82 12.32
C GLU A 94 -19.50 9.62 12.98
N ASP A 95 -20.08 8.71 12.18
CA ASP A 95 -20.87 7.60 12.69
C ASP A 95 -19.99 6.41 13.11
N GLU A 96 -20.23 5.89 14.31
CA GLU A 96 -19.47 4.77 14.87
C GLU A 96 -19.57 3.50 14.01
N LYS A 97 -20.70 3.30 13.34
CA LYS A 97 -20.92 2.16 12.45
C LYS A 97 -19.97 2.20 11.25
N SER A 98 -19.86 3.33 10.56
CA SER A 98 -18.92 3.47 9.45
C SER A 98 -17.48 3.51 9.92
N ARG A 99 -17.20 4.03 11.12
CA ARG A 99 -15.87 3.89 11.74
C ARG A 99 -15.48 2.42 11.92
N ALA A 100 -16.36 1.62 12.52
CA ALA A 100 -16.13 0.19 12.69
C ALA A 100 -15.99 -0.53 11.34
N MET A 101 -16.77 -0.14 10.34
CA MET A 101 -16.65 -0.65 8.98
C MET A 101 -15.27 -0.31 8.37
N LEU A 102 -14.81 0.93 8.48
CA LEU A 102 -13.55 1.40 7.89
C LEU A 102 -12.28 0.99 8.65
N ASP A 103 -12.44 0.53 9.89
CA ASP A 103 -11.39 -0.15 10.65
C ASP A 103 -11.09 -1.56 10.09
N THR A 104 -11.96 -2.09 9.22
CA THR A 104 -11.76 -3.41 8.60
C THR A 104 -10.54 -3.42 7.69
N SER A 105 -9.62 -4.36 7.94
CA SER A 105 -8.38 -4.53 7.19
C SER A 105 -7.85 -5.96 7.26
N PRO A 106 -7.22 -6.50 6.19
CA PRO A 106 -6.48 -7.75 6.24
C PRO A 106 -5.20 -7.67 7.09
N LEU A 107 -4.81 -6.47 7.54
CA LEU A 107 -3.67 -6.20 8.42
C LEU A 107 -4.09 -6.03 9.88
N ARG A 108 -5.35 -6.33 10.24
CA ARG A 108 -5.82 -6.24 11.62
C ARG A 108 -4.92 -7.09 12.54
N GLY A 109 -4.30 -6.43 13.51
CA GLY A 109 -3.35 -7.05 14.44
C GLY A 109 -1.87 -6.93 14.07
N ASP A 110 -1.53 -6.45 12.86
CA ASP A 110 -0.13 -6.10 12.53
C ASP A 110 0.26 -4.83 13.31
N ARG A 111 1.37 -4.91 14.06
CA ARG A 111 1.88 -3.80 14.87
C ARG A 111 2.39 -2.61 14.05
N ARG A 112 2.61 -2.81 12.74
CA ARG A 112 3.07 -1.79 11.79
C ARG A 112 1.92 -1.11 11.06
N TYR A 113 0.69 -1.58 11.23
CA TYR A 113 -0.51 -1.01 10.65
C TYR A 113 -1.30 -0.21 11.68
N ALA A 114 -1.86 0.92 11.26
CA ALA A 114 -2.76 1.74 12.08
C ALA A 114 -3.87 2.38 11.24
N VAL A 115 -5.03 2.59 11.87
CA VAL A 115 -6.12 3.41 11.32
C VAL A 115 -6.24 4.67 12.16
N PHE A 116 -6.24 5.82 11.50
CA PHE A 116 -6.40 7.13 12.13
C PHE A 116 -7.69 7.76 11.61
N PHE A 117 -8.61 8.08 12.50
CA PHE A 117 -9.84 8.80 12.16
C PHE A 117 -9.65 10.29 12.41
N SER A 118 -9.85 11.11 11.38
CA SER A 118 -9.83 12.56 11.56
C SER A 118 -11.04 13.05 12.34
N GLU A 119 -10.87 14.15 13.07
CA GLU A 119 -11.92 14.78 13.87
C GLU A 119 -12.44 16.06 13.22
N GLY A 120 -13.76 16.27 13.30
CA GLY A 120 -14.47 17.44 12.79
C GLY A 120 -14.67 17.45 11.27
N ASP A 121 -15.49 18.40 10.80
CA ASP A 121 -15.66 18.66 9.37
C ASP A 121 -14.43 19.39 8.81
N LEU A 122 -13.61 18.64 8.08
CA LEU A 122 -12.40 19.16 7.45
C LEU A 122 -12.63 19.75 6.06
N MET A 123 -13.85 19.64 5.54
CA MET A 123 -14.25 20.17 4.24
C MET A 123 -14.74 21.62 4.37
N GLU A 124 -15.28 21.99 5.53
CA GLU A 124 -15.71 23.36 5.82
C GLU A 124 -14.55 24.36 5.72
N VAL A 125 -14.77 25.47 5.00
CA VAL A 125 -13.81 26.56 4.88
C VAL A 125 -14.05 27.60 5.97
N PRO A 126 -13.12 27.80 6.93
CA PRO A 126 -13.34 28.73 8.03
C PRO A 126 -13.66 30.14 7.56
N GLY A 127 -14.71 30.73 8.10
CA GLY A 127 -15.15 32.09 7.77
C GLY A 127 -15.87 32.21 6.43
N LYS A 128 -16.16 31.09 5.75
CA LYS A 128 -17.03 31.03 4.58
C LYS A 128 -18.13 30.00 4.84
N ASN A 129 -19.36 30.29 4.42
CA ASN A 129 -20.42 29.28 4.40
C ASN A 129 -20.29 28.41 3.15
N ASP A 130 -19.13 27.77 2.98
CA ASP A 130 -18.76 27.02 1.80
C ASP A 130 -17.96 25.76 2.19
N SER A 131 -18.15 24.68 1.43
CA SER A 131 -17.52 23.39 1.66
C SER A 131 -16.64 23.05 0.46
N TYR A 132 -15.36 22.77 0.73
CA TYR A 132 -14.39 22.37 -0.29
C TYR A 132 -13.84 20.97 0.03
N PRO A 133 -14.41 19.89 -0.57
CA PRO A 133 -14.05 18.52 -0.21
C PRO A 133 -12.56 18.18 -0.32
N ALA A 134 -11.85 18.77 -1.29
CA ALA A 134 -10.42 18.56 -1.47
C ALA A 134 -9.56 19.13 -0.31
N ARG A 135 -10.14 19.96 0.58
CA ARG A 135 -9.53 20.41 1.83
C ARG A 135 -9.38 19.27 2.85
N GLY A 136 -10.30 18.31 2.84
CA GLY A 136 -10.36 17.28 3.89
C GLY A 136 -9.08 16.45 4.01
N ARG A 137 -8.56 15.97 2.87
CA ARG A 137 -7.37 15.10 2.83
C ARG A 137 -6.12 15.76 3.43
N PRO A 138 -5.67 16.96 3.00
CA PRO A 138 -4.53 17.63 3.62
C PRO A 138 -4.69 17.91 5.12
N TYR A 139 -5.88 18.33 5.57
CA TYR A 139 -6.10 18.63 6.98
C TYR A 139 -6.13 17.37 7.85
N ALA A 140 -6.62 16.25 7.33
CA ALA A 140 -6.58 14.97 8.02
C ALA A 140 -5.13 14.48 8.21
N ILE A 141 -4.29 14.65 7.19
CA ILE A 141 -2.84 14.39 7.27
C ILE A 141 -2.19 15.30 8.32
N MET A 142 -2.56 16.58 8.40
CA MET A 142 -2.04 17.48 9.43
C MET A 142 -2.44 17.04 10.85
N GLN A 143 -3.68 16.60 11.07
CA GLN A 143 -4.11 16.06 12.37
C GLN A 143 -3.29 14.82 12.74
N TRP A 144 -3.14 13.88 11.80
CA TRP A 144 -2.32 12.69 12.00
C TRP A 144 -0.86 13.05 12.33
N MET A 145 -0.22 13.97 11.59
CA MET A 145 1.16 14.37 11.85
C MET A 145 1.35 14.92 13.28
N LYS A 146 0.39 15.72 13.76
CA LYS A 146 0.42 16.28 15.12
C LYS A 146 0.28 15.19 16.19
N ALA A 147 -0.58 14.20 15.96
CA ALA A 147 -0.86 13.12 16.90
C ALA A 147 0.24 12.04 16.89
N ALA A 148 0.59 11.53 15.71
CA ALA A 148 1.46 10.39 15.53
C ALA A 148 2.95 10.72 15.66
N LYS A 149 3.37 11.93 15.26
CA LYS A 149 4.78 12.37 15.24
C LYS A 149 5.71 11.28 14.67
N PRO A 150 5.54 10.91 13.38
CA PRO A 150 6.29 9.83 12.76
C PRO A 150 7.80 10.05 12.92
N ARG A 151 8.54 8.97 13.12
CA ARG A 151 10.00 9.00 13.34
C ARG A 151 10.78 8.59 12.10
N GLU A 152 10.09 7.99 11.15
CA GLU A 152 10.64 7.57 9.88
C GLU A 152 11.14 8.81 9.09
N PRO A 153 12.34 8.77 8.49
CA PRO A 153 12.88 9.91 7.75
C PRO A 153 12.12 10.24 6.46
N VAL A 154 11.31 9.30 5.96
CA VAL A 154 10.49 9.48 4.76
C VAL A 154 9.04 9.12 5.08
N VAL A 155 8.11 10.00 4.68
CA VAL A 155 6.67 9.72 4.68
C VAL A 155 6.20 9.70 3.22
N ALA A 156 5.72 8.54 2.77
CA ALA A 156 5.17 8.36 1.44
C ALA A 156 3.65 8.51 1.50
N ILE A 157 3.10 9.53 0.84
CA ILE A 157 1.65 9.76 0.77
C ILE A 157 1.13 9.10 -0.52
N LEU A 158 0.14 8.22 -0.38
CA LEU A 158 -0.49 7.48 -1.46
C LEU A 158 -1.97 7.87 -1.55
N ASP A 159 -2.50 7.93 -2.77
CA ASP A 159 -3.92 8.04 -3.01
C ASP A 159 -4.45 6.69 -3.51
N PRO A 160 -5.42 6.06 -2.85
CA PRO A 160 -5.91 4.75 -3.27
C PRO A 160 -6.91 4.82 -4.44
N ASP A 161 -7.37 6.02 -4.84
CA ASP A 161 -8.15 6.24 -6.05
C ASP A 161 -7.28 6.80 -7.20
N PHE A 162 -6.84 5.92 -8.10
CA PHE A 162 -6.26 6.29 -9.40
C PHE A 162 -7.28 6.13 -10.53
#